data_AF-A0A0M7BDI1-F1
#
_entry.id   AF-A0A0M7BDI1-F1
#
_cell.length_a   1.000
_cell.length_b   1.000
_cell.length_c   1.000
_cell.angle_alpha   90.00
_cell.angle_beta   90.00
_cell.angle_gamma   90.00
#
_symmetry.space_group_name_H-M   'P 1'
#
loop_
_entity.id
_entity.type
_entity.pdbx_description
1 polymer ?
#
loop_
_entity_poly.entity_id
_entity_poly.type
_entity_poly.pdbx_seq_one_letter_code
_entity_poly.pdbx_strand_id
1 'polypeptide(L)' 'MRKTILANAAMLGLVGAVAAQEALKLVTLLTAPEPQTQLMAMAPTMQAAQQGTHILLSAPAGDIALVDTP' A
#
# COMPACT_ATOMS: atom_id res chain seq x y z
N MET A 1 9.14 -14.00 45.42
CA MET A 1 8.84 -14.47 44.06
C MET A 1 7.48 -14.01 43.52
N ARG A 2 6.42 -13.85 44.33
CA ARG A 2 5.13 -13.31 43.83
C ARG A 2 5.21 -11.87 43.29
N LYS A 3 6.02 -11.01 43.94
CA LYS A 3 6.19 -9.59 43.57
C LYS A 3 6.82 -9.38 42.18
N THR A 4 7.64 -10.31 41.70
CA THR A 4 8.26 -10.23 40.37
C THR A 4 7.31 -10.68 39.26
N ILE A 5 6.37 -11.59 39.56
CA ILE A 5 5.33 -12.02 38.61
C ILE A 5 4.31 -10.91 38.35
N LEU A 6 3.90 -10.19 39.42
CA LEU A 6 2.98 -9.05 39.30
C LEU A 6 3.60 -7.87 38.53
N ALA A 7 4.91 -7.65 38.65
CA ALA A 7 5.59 -6.56 37.93
C ALA A 7 5.63 -6.78 36.41
N ASN A 8 5.81 -8.03 35.95
CA ASN A 8 5.80 -8.35 34.52
C ASN A 8 4.39 -8.29 33.90
N ALA A 9 3.34 -8.59 34.66
CA ALA A 9 1.97 -8.51 34.17
C ALA A 9 1.53 -7.05 33.91
N ALA A 10 2.04 -6.09 34.69
CA ALA A 10 1.75 -4.67 34.50
C ALA A 10 2.33 -4.10 33.19
N MET A 11 3.41 -4.70 32.67
CA MET A 11 4.07 -4.23 31.44
C MET A 11 3.30 -4.59 30.17
N LEU A 12 2.51 -5.67 30.20
CA LEU A 12 1.63 -6.07 29.07
C LEU A 12 0.43 -5.15 28.89
N GLY A 13 0.04 -4.40 29.94
CA GLY A 13 -1.08 -3.44 29.88
C GLY A 13 -0.72 -2.08 29.26
N LEU A 14 0.58 -1.78 29.06
CA LEU A 14 1.05 -0.52 28.47
C LEU A 14 1.30 -0.59 26.96
N VAL A 15 1.23 -1.77 26.34
CA VAL A 15 1.01 -1.87 24.89
C VAL A 15 -0.45 -1.49 24.66
N GLY A 16 -0.71 -0.18 24.63
CA GLY A 16 -1.96 0.36 24.12
C GLY A 16 -2.22 -0.23 22.74
N ALA A 17 -3.50 -0.42 22.40
CA ALA A 17 -3.87 -0.73 21.03
C ALA A 17 -3.23 0.32 20.14
N VAL A 18 -2.21 -0.07 19.37
CA VAL A 18 -1.73 0.73 18.24
C VAL A 18 -2.97 0.85 17.38
N ALA A 19 -3.61 2.02 17.45
CA ALA A 19 -4.76 2.32 16.61
C ALA A 19 -4.25 2.10 15.19
N ALA A 20 -4.79 1.10 14.51
CA ALA A 20 -4.53 0.92 13.10
C ALA A 20 -4.89 2.25 12.45
N GLN A 21 -3.90 3.02 12.01
CA GLN A 21 -4.16 4.17 11.15
C GLN A 21 -5.00 3.65 10.00
N GLU A 22 -6.09 4.35 9.67
CA GLU A 22 -6.91 3.99 8.52
C GLU A 22 -5.99 3.72 7.32
N ALA A 23 -6.26 2.62 6.60
CA ALA A 23 -5.44 2.23 5.47
C ALA A 23 -5.31 3.43 4.51
N LEU A 24 -4.08 3.87 4.26
CA LEU A 24 -3.80 4.99 3.38
C LEU A 24 -4.32 4.66 1.98
N LYS A 25 -5.25 5.48 1.48
CA LYS A 25 -5.76 5.34 0.12
C LYS A 25 -4.73 5.83 -0.87
N LEU A 26 -3.99 4.91 -1.47
CA LEU A 26 -3.03 5.23 -2.53
C LEU A 26 -3.74 5.27 -3.89
N VAL A 27 -3.48 6.31 -4.67
CA VAL A 27 -3.91 6.41 -6.06
C VAL A 27 -2.68 6.68 -6.94
N THR A 28 -2.42 5.81 -7.91
CA THR A 28 -1.37 5.99 -8.91
C THR A 28 -1.98 6.49 -10.20
N LEU A 29 -1.69 7.74 -10.59
CA LEU A 29 -2.02 8.27 -11.92
C LEU A 29 -0.85 8.00 -12.87
N LEU A 30 -1.09 7.18 -13.90
CA LEU A 30 -0.10 6.89 -14.93
C LEU A 30 -0.52 7.55 -16.24
N THR A 31 0.36 8.39 -16.76
CA THR A 31 0.19 9.13 -18.04
C THR A 31 1.33 8.89 -19.02
N ALA A 32 2.43 8.30 -18.56
CA ALA A 32 3.66 8.19 -19.33
C ALA A 32 3.48 7.26 -20.54
N PRO A 33 3.93 7.65 -21.75
CA PRO A 33 3.91 6.78 -22.92
C PRO A 33 5.06 5.76 -22.92
N GLU A 34 6.16 6.02 -22.20
CA GLU A 34 7.33 5.14 -22.25
C GLU A 34 7.11 3.86 -21.44
N PRO A 35 7.26 2.66 -22.05
CA PRO A 35 7.03 1.38 -21.36
C PRO A 35 7.89 1.20 -20.10
N GLN A 36 9.12 1.71 -20.10
CA GLN A 36 10.01 1.63 -18.95
C GLN A 36 9.47 2.44 -17.76
N THR A 37 8.95 3.65 -18.01
CA THR A 37 8.33 4.49 -16.98
C THR A 37 7.06 3.87 -16.44
N GLN A 38 6.25 3.27 -17.33
CA GLN A 38 5.06 2.51 -16.94
C GLN A 38 5.42 1.36 -15.99
N LEU A 39 6.42 0.54 -16.33
CA LEU A 39 6.89 -0.56 -15.46
C LEU A 39 7.43 -0.08 -14.11
N MET A 40 8.23 1.00 -14.12
CA MET A 40 8.77 1.59 -12.88
C MET A 40 7.65 2.07 -11.95
N ALA A 41 6.55 2.58 -12.49
CA ALA A 41 5.38 2.98 -11.72
C ALA A 41 4.55 1.77 -11.25
N MET A 42 4.37 0.75 -12.10
CA MET A 42 3.53 -0.40 -11.77
C MET A 42 4.10 -1.25 -10.63
N ALA A 43 5.42 -1.45 -10.57
CA ALA A 43 6.06 -2.27 -9.54
C ALA A 43 5.74 -1.85 -8.09
N PRO A 44 5.94 -0.58 -7.67
CA PRO A 44 5.57 -0.13 -6.33
C PRO A 44 4.04 -0.11 -6.13
N THR A 45 3.26 0.19 -7.17
CA THR A 45 1.78 0.14 -7.06
C THR A 45 1.27 -1.27 -6.78
N MET A 46 1.87 -2.29 -7.39
CA MET A 46 1.55 -3.70 -7.10
C MET A 46 1.94 -4.13 -5.69
N GLN A 47 3.03 -3.57 -5.14
CA GLN A 47 3.38 -3.78 -3.72
C GLN A 47 2.35 -3.13 -2.79
N ALA A 48 1.89 -1.92 -3.12
CA ALA A 48 0.85 -1.22 -2.36
C ALA A 48 -0.55 -1.83 -2.55
N ALA A 49 -0.79 -2.62 -3.59
CA ALA A 49 -2.10 -3.21 -3.87
C ALA A 49 -2.62 -4.11 -2.73
N GLN A 50 -1.73 -4.73 -1.96
CA GLN A 50 -2.11 -5.53 -0.79
C GLN A 50 -2.78 -4.70 0.33
N GLN A 51 -2.57 -3.38 0.32
CA GLN A 51 -3.17 -2.44 1.28
C GLN A 51 -4.37 -1.67 0.70
N GLY A 52 -4.77 -1.99 -0.53
CA GLY A 52 -5.82 -1.28 -1.27
C GLY A 52 -5.27 -0.06 -2.01
N THR A 53 -5.21 -0.16 -3.34
CA THR A 53 -4.74 0.93 -4.22
C THR A 53 -5.63 1.06 -5.44
N HIS A 54 -5.63 2.25 -6.05
CA HIS A 54 -6.29 2.50 -7.32
C HIS A 54 -5.27 2.96 -8.37
N ILE A 55 -5.36 2.41 -9.58
CA ILE A 55 -4.55 2.84 -10.71
C ILE A 55 -5.46 3.57 -11.69
N LEU A 56 -5.16 4.84 -11.94
CA LEU A 56 -5.82 5.64 -12.96
C LEU A 56 -4.90 5.71 -14.17
N LEU A 57 -5.30 5.00 -15.23
CA LEU A 57 -4.64 5.07 -16.52
C LEU A 57 -5.27 6.21 -17.32
N SER A 58 -4.45 7.14 -17.77
CA SER A 58 -4.89 8.28 -18.57
C SER A 58 -3.88 8.58 -19.66
N ALA A 59 -4.31 9.27 -20.71
CA ALA A 59 -3.44 9.61 -21.84
C ALA A 59 -2.82 8.31 -22.46
N PRO A 60 -1.61 8.29 -23.05
CA PRO A 60 -1.05 7.09 -23.68
C PRO A 60 -0.95 5.84 -22.80
N ALA A 61 -0.95 5.97 -21.47
CA ALA A 61 -0.95 4.82 -20.57
C ALA A 61 -2.31 4.07 -20.56
N GLY A 62 -3.38 4.66 -21.10
CA GLY A 62 -4.67 3.99 -21.28
C GLY A 62 -4.58 2.75 -22.17
N ASP A 63 -3.63 2.74 -23.10
CA ASP A 63 -3.45 1.66 -24.06
C ASP A 63 -3.10 0.32 -23.39
N ILE A 64 -2.51 0.35 -22.18
CA ILE A 64 -2.19 -0.83 -21.37
C ILE A 64 -3.46 -1.63 -21.01
N ALA A 65 -4.61 -0.95 -20.87
CA ALA A 65 -5.87 -1.58 -20.52
C ALA A 65 -6.69 -2.05 -21.73
N LEU A 66 -6.22 -1.79 -22.96
CA LEU A 66 -6.90 -2.22 -24.16
C LEU A 66 -6.60 -3.72 -24.42
N VAL A 67 -7.60 -4.43 -24.94
CA VAL A 67 -7.45 -5.84 -25.35
C VAL A 67 -6.52 -5.93 -26.57
N ASP A 68 -6.68 -4.99 -27.50
CA ASP A 68 -5.80 -4.76 -28.64
C ASP A 68 -5.45 -3.27 -28.66
N THR A 69 -4.17 -2.95 -28.77
CA THR A 69 -3.72 -1.56 -28.97
C THR A 69 -4.04 -1.09 -30.39
N PRO A 70 -4.52 0.15 -30.58
CA PRO A 70 -4.82 0.72 -31.90
C PRO A 70 -3.61 0.83 -32.83
#